data_AF-A0A233V9R9-F1
#
_entry.id   AF-A0A233V9R9-F1
#
_cell.length_a   1.000
_cell.length_b   1.000
_cell.length_c   1.000
_cell.angle_alpha   90.00
_cell.angle_beta   90.00
_cell.angle_gamma   90.00
#
_symmetry.space_group_name_H-M   'P 1'
#
loop_
_entity.id
_entity.type
_entity.pdbx_description
1 polymer ?
#
loop_
_entity_poly.entity_id
_entity_poly.type
_entity_poly.pdbx_seq_one_letter_code
_entity_poly.pdbx_strand_id
1 'polypeptide(L)'
;MEFKIDGLDEELLKIKEFTKALDKEIVEELDDAGVDWRDDLRVNIHKVSGELADKTNLIDAKKKGNTFTVGVSNNLEYAEDYEYGHRQEVGKFVPAIGKRLKKSFVKGQCTFRKAKIKHKKIILERVKARVKKVEGDFSD
;
A
#
# COMPACT_ATOMS: atom_id res chain seq x y z
N MET A 1 -39.77 -16.37 -24.43
CA MET A 1 -39.91 -15.37 -25.51
C MET A 1 -38.89 -14.29 -25.20
N GLU A 2 -37.87 -14.14 -26.03
CA GLU A 2 -36.86 -13.07 -25.89
C GLU A 2 -37.12 -12.04 -26.97
N PHE A 3 -36.98 -10.75 -26.65
CA PHE A 3 -37.02 -9.66 -27.61
C PHE A 3 -35.76 -8.81 -27.45
N LYS A 4 -35.20 -8.38 -28.58
CA LYS A 4 -34.01 -7.53 -28.61
C LYS A 4 -34.44 -6.07 -28.42
N ILE A 5 -33.73 -5.36 -27.56
CA ILE A 5 -33.89 -3.91 -27.41
C ILE A 5 -32.79 -3.25 -28.25
N ASP A 6 -33.17 -2.57 -29.32
CA ASP A 6 -32.25 -1.80 -30.15
C ASP A 6 -32.09 -0.36 -29.59
N GLY A 7 -30.96 0.28 -29.89
CA GLY A 7 -30.67 1.67 -29.47
C GLY A 7 -29.99 1.84 -28.10
N LEU A 8 -29.63 0.76 -27.42
CA LEU A 8 -28.86 0.79 -26.16
C LEU A 8 -27.34 0.98 -26.35
N ASP A 9 -26.85 0.90 -27.59
CA ASP A 9 -25.41 0.86 -27.86
C ASP A 9 -24.68 2.13 -27.41
N GLU A 10 -25.29 3.30 -27.61
CA GLU A 10 -24.74 4.59 -27.19
C GLU A 10 -24.68 4.74 -25.67
N GLU A 11 -25.74 4.33 -24.96
CA GLU A 11 -25.78 4.36 -23.49
C GLU A 11 -24.77 3.38 -22.87
N LEU A 12 -24.64 2.18 -23.44
CA LEU A 12 -23.64 1.21 -23.03
C LEU A 12 -22.21 1.71 -23.30
N LEU A 13 -22.01 2.49 -24.36
CA LEU A 13 -20.72 3.11 -24.65
C LEU A 13 -20.37 4.17 -23.59
N LYS A 14 -21.31 5.06 -23.25
CA LYS A 14 -21.12 6.06 -22.18
C LYS A 14 -20.76 5.42 -20.84
N ILE A 15 -21.45 4.34 -20.45
CA ILE A 15 -21.15 3.60 -19.21
C ILE A 15 -19.73 3.00 -19.25
N LYS A 16 -19.32 2.44 -20.39
CA LYS A 16 -17.95 1.91 -20.55
C LYS A 16 -16.90 3.01 -20.46
N GLU A 17 -17.16 4.18 -21.03
CA GLU A 17 -16.25 5.33 -20.95
C GLU A 17 -16.15 5.89 -19.54
N PHE A 18 -17.28 6.03 -18.84
CA PHE A 18 -17.33 6.42 -17.44
C PHE A 18 -16.52 5.46 -16.55
N THR A 19 -16.76 4.15 -16.67
CA THR A 19 -16.04 3.15 -15.87
C THR A 19 -14.54 3.17 -16.14
N LYS A 20 -14.14 3.39 -17.39
CA LYS A 20 -12.72 3.54 -17.76
C LYS A 20 -12.11 4.81 -17.17
N ALA A 21 -12.83 5.94 -17.18
CA ALA A 21 -12.39 7.18 -16.57
C ALA A 21 -12.24 7.03 -15.05
N LEU A 22 -13.24 6.41 -14.40
CA LEU A 22 -13.23 6.12 -12.96
C LEU A 22 -12.05 5.22 -12.57
N ASP A 23 -11.83 4.14 -13.32
CA ASP A 23 -10.71 3.21 -13.07
C ASP A 23 -9.37 3.93 -13.11
N LYS A 24 -9.18 4.79 -14.12
CA LYS A 24 -7.96 5.57 -14.29
C LYS A 24 -7.73 6.50 -13.09
N GLU A 25 -8.73 7.29 -12.74
CA GLU A 25 -8.64 8.26 -11.64
C GLU A 25 -8.40 7.57 -10.28
N ILE A 26 -9.01 6.40 -10.04
CA ILE A 26 -8.74 5.62 -8.83
C ILE A 26 -7.29 5.12 -8.80
N VAL A 27 -6.76 4.63 -9.92
CA VAL A 27 -5.37 4.14 -9.99
C VAL A 27 -4.38 5.29 -9.73
N GLU A 28 -4.57 6.43 -10.40
CA GLU A 28 -3.71 7.60 -10.22
C GLU A 28 -3.74 8.12 -8.77
N GLU A 29 -4.92 8.22 -8.17
CA GLU A 29 -5.05 8.63 -6.77
C GLU A 29 -4.40 7.64 -5.79
N LEU A 30 -4.49 6.34 -6.09
CA LEU A 30 -3.84 5.31 -5.29
C LEU A 30 -2.33 5.36 -5.38
N ASP A 31 -1.76 5.67 -6.55
CA ASP A 31 -0.32 5.85 -6.73
C ASP A 31 0.18 7.06 -5.93
N ASP A 32 -0.48 8.20 -6.08
CA ASP A 32 -0.13 9.43 -5.33
C ASP A 32 -0.18 9.20 -3.82
N ALA A 33 -1.27 8.61 -3.34
CA ALA A 33 -1.41 8.32 -1.91
C ALA A 33 -0.49 7.18 -1.44
N GLY A 34 -0.10 6.29 -2.35
CA GLY A 34 0.90 5.24 -2.14
C GLY A 34 2.31 5.83 -1.96
N VAL A 35 2.67 6.84 -2.75
CA VAL A 35 3.94 7.58 -2.61
C VAL A 35 4.02 8.24 -1.23
N ASP A 36 2.95 8.93 -0.81
CA ASP A 36 2.88 9.56 0.51
C ASP A 36 3.01 8.52 1.64
N TRP A 37 2.38 7.35 1.48
CA TRP A 37 2.50 6.25 2.44
C TRP A 37 3.94 5.74 2.52
N ARG A 38 4.59 5.47 1.38
CA ARG A 38 5.99 5.03 1.31
C ARG A 38 6.90 6.05 2.00
N ASP A 39 6.72 7.33 1.72
CA ASP A 39 7.62 8.37 2.22
C ASP A 39 7.44 8.62 3.71
N ASP A 40 6.20 8.66 4.21
CA ASP A 40 5.93 8.68 5.65
C ASP A 40 6.55 7.46 6.35
N LEU A 41 6.45 6.27 5.76
CA LEU A 41 7.08 5.07 6.31
C LEU A 41 8.62 5.21 6.35
N ARG A 42 9.26 5.67 5.27
CA ARG A 42 10.71 5.87 5.19
C ARG A 42 11.23 6.84 6.25
N VAL A 43 10.46 7.88 6.58
CA VAL A 43 10.82 8.83 7.65
C VAL A 43 10.72 8.18 9.03
N ASN A 44 9.71 7.33 9.26
CA ASN A 44 9.43 6.72 10.56
C ASN A 44 10.20 5.41 10.84
N ILE A 45 10.88 4.84 9.84
CA ILE A 45 11.77 3.69 10.05
C ILE A 45 12.94 4.09 10.95
N HIS A 46 13.17 3.30 12.00
CA HIS A 46 14.33 3.47 12.88
C HIS A 46 15.63 3.23 12.09
N LYS A 47 16.47 4.26 12.00
CA LYS A 47 17.69 4.23 11.18
C LYS A 47 18.88 3.73 12.01
N VAL A 48 19.35 2.53 11.69
CA VAL A 48 20.68 2.06 12.10
C VAL A 48 21.71 2.41 11.02
N SER A 49 21.46 1.98 9.77
CA SER A 49 22.28 2.31 8.58
C SER A 49 21.54 3.13 7.52
N GLY A 50 20.20 3.19 7.57
CA GLY A 50 19.36 3.81 6.53
C GLY A 50 18.86 2.85 5.45
N GLU A 51 19.53 1.71 5.28
CA GLU A 51 19.26 0.75 4.20
C GLU A 51 17.80 0.26 4.15
N LEU A 52 17.20 -0.01 5.31
CA LEU A 52 15.79 -0.42 5.40
C LEU A 52 14.85 0.65 4.82
N ALA A 53 15.11 1.94 5.06
CA ALA A 53 14.32 3.00 4.45
C ALA A 53 14.58 3.08 2.93
N ASP A 54 15.84 3.04 2.52
CA ASP A 54 16.23 3.18 1.11
C ASP A 54 15.67 2.04 0.24
N LYS A 55 15.66 0.81 0.76
CA LYS A 55 15.15 -0.39 0.06
C LYS A 55 13.64 -0.58 0.17
N THR A 56 12.94 0.30 0.87
CA THR A 56 11.47 0.29 0.94
C THR A 56 10.92 0.92 -0.33
N ASN A 57 10.21 0.17 -1.15
CA ASN A 57 9.71 0.61 -2.46
C ASN A 57 8.18 0.59 -2.52
N LEU A 58 7.61 1.49 -3.33
CA LEU A 58 6.21 1.45 -3.70
C LEU A 58 5.95 0.20 -4.56
N ILE A 59 4.80 -0.42 -4.34
CA ILE A 59 4.17 -1.33 -5.30
C ILE A 59 3.05 -0.54 -5.96
N ASP A 60 3.22 -0.24 -7.23
CA ASP A 60 2.32 0.60 -8.01
C ASP A 60 0.88 0.11 -7.96
N ALA A 61 -0.04 1.07 -8.02
CA ALA A 61 -1.46 0.85 -8.00
C ALA A 61 -1.88 0.05 -9.24
N LYS A 62 -2.75 -0.93 -9.02
CA LYS A 62 -3.30 -1.73 -10.11
C LYS A 62 -4.73 -2.15 -9.82
N LYS A 63 -5.52 -2.23 -10.89
CA LYS A 63 -6.83 -2.86 -10.91
C LYS A 63 -6.69 -4.34 -11.25
N LYS A 64 -7.34 -5.22 -10.49
CA LYS A 64 -7.52 -6.64 -10.78
C LYS A 64 -8.99 -7.01 -10.57
N GLY A 65 -9.72 -7.21 -11.67
CA GLY A 65 -11.18 -7.38 -11.61
C GLY A 65 -11.81 -6.14 -10.97
N ASN A 66 -12.57 -6.33 -9.89
CA ASN A 66 -13.23 -5.24 -9.16
C ASN A 66 -12.42 -4.73 -7.96
N THR A 67 -11.15 -5.11 -7.84
CA THR A 67 -10.30 -4.72 -6.71
C THR A 67 -9.16 -3.83 -7.19
N PHE A 68 -8.89 -2.77 -6.43
CA PHE A 68 -7.70 -1.94 -6.60
C PHE A 68 -6.73 -2.19 -5.45
N THR A 69 -5.45 -2.28 -5.77
CA THR A 69 -4.39 -2.54 -4.78
C THR A 69 -3.25 -1.58 -4.98
N VAL A 70 -2.75 -1.03 -3.88
CA VAL A 70 -1.46 -0.34 -3.77
C VAL A 70 -0.72 -0.93 -2.56
N GLY A 71 0.61 -0.96 -2.61
CA GLY A 71 1.40 -1.63 -1.59
C GLY A 71 2.75 -0.97 -1.35
N VAL A 72 3.44 -1.42 -0.31
CA VAL A 72 4.84 -1.09 -0.07
C VAL A 72 5.56 -2.40 0.22
N SER A 73 6.75 -2.57 -0.36
CA SER A 73 7.58 -3.77 -0.20
C SER A 73 8.98 -3.43 0.31
N ASN A 74 9.59 -4.40 0.99
CA ASN A 74 11.01 -4.39 1.31
C ASN A 74 11.56 -5.82 1.16
N ASN A 75 12.69 -5.97 0.47
CA ASN A 75 13.27 -7.28 0.14
C ASN A 75 14.50 -7.61 0.99
N LEU A 76 14.80 -6.83 2.03
CA LEU A 76 15.90 -7.14 2.93
C LEU A 76 15.53 -8.32 3.83
N GLU A 77 16.47 -9.23 4.01
CA GLU A 77 16.29 -10.46 4.81
C GLU A 77 15.84 -10.14 6.24
N TYR A 78 16.39 -9.09 6.86
CA TYR A 78 16.06 -8.68 8.22
C TYR A 78 14.77 -7.84 8.33
N ALA A 79 14.07 -7.55 7.23
CA ALA A 79 12.89 -6.68 7.26
C ALA A 79 11.74 -7.31 8.06
N GLU A 80 11.53 -8.62 7.95
CA GLU A 80 10.50 -9.33 8.71
C GLU A 80 10.84 -9.36 10.20
N ASP A 81 12.10 -9.63 10.54
CA ASP A 81 12.60 -9.60 11.91
C ASP A 81 12.50 -8.21 12.54
N TYR A 82 12.72 -7.15 11.74
CA TYR A 82 12.50 -5.77 12.16
C TYR A 82 11.03 -5.49 12.47
N GLU A 83 10.12 -5.98 11.63
CA GLU A 83 8.68 -5.70 11.76
C GLU A 83 8.03 -6.51 12.88
N TYR A 84 8.29 -7.82 12.94
CA TYR A 84 7.60 -8.77 13.82
C TYR A 84 8.45 -9.24 15.01
N GLY A 85 9.76 -9.08 14.94
CA GLY A 85 10.70 -9.59 15.94
C GLY A 85 11.21 -10.99 15.61
N HIS A 86 12.24 -11.44 16.34
CA HIS A 86 12.92 -12.71 16.08
C HIS A 86 13.36 -13.41 17.38
N ARG A 87 13.52 -14.74 17.30
CA ARG A 87 14.04 -15.56 18.40
C ARG A 87 15.57 -15.50 18.46
N GLN A 88 16.10 -15.67 19.67
CA GLN A 88 17.53 -15.64 19.95
C GLN A 88 17.96 -16.82 20.80
N GLU A 89 19.18 -17.30 20.58
CA GLU A 89 19.83 -18.32 21.39
C GLU A 89 20.47 -17.68 22.63
N VAL A 90 19.81 -17.80 23.79
CA VAL A 90 20.30 -17.24 25.05
C VAL A 90 21.67 -17.83 25.38
N GLY A 91 22.61 -16.98 25.79
CA GLY A 91 23.99 -17.36 26.11
C GLY A 91 24.95 -17.33 24.91
N LYS A 92 24.45 -17.27 23.66
CA LYS A 92 25.29 -17.12 22.47
C LYS A 92 26.08 -15.82 22.53
N PHE A 93 27.40 -15.92 22.33
CA PHE A 93 28.26 -14.74 22.19
C PHE A 93 28.19 -14.22 20.76
N VAL A 94 27.92 -12.93 20.60
CA VAL A 94 27.83 -12.26 19.30
C VAL A 94 29.01 -11.28 19.18
N PRO A 95 30.03 -11.60 18.37
CA PRO A 95 31.23 -10.77 18.23
C PRO A 95 30.94 -9.34 17.80
N ALA A 96 29.98 -9.14 16.88
CA ALA A 96 29.61 -7.83 16.35
C ALA A 96 29.13 -6.83 17.42
N ILE A 97 28.60 -7.32 18.54
CA ILE A 97 28.17 -6.49 19.68
C ILE A 97 29.00 -6.72 20.94
N GLY A 98 30.03 -7.59 20.87
CA GLY A 98 30.91 -7.96 21.98
C GLY A 98 30.18 -8.50 23.22
N LYS A 99 28.97 -9.07 23.07
CA LYS A 99 28.08 -9.42 24.19
C LYS A 99 27.44 -10.79 24.00
N ARG A 100 27.04 -11.39 25.12
CA ARG A 100 26.17 -12.59 25.13
C ARG A 100 24.70 -12.19 25.13
N LEU A 101 23.91 -12.90 24.32
CA LEU A 101 22.46 -12.70 24.25
C LEU A 101 21.82 -13.13 25.56
N LYS A 102 20.95 -12.27 26.11
CA LYS A 102 20.24 -12.53 27.38
C LYS A 102 18.76 -12.84 27.19
N LYS A 103 18.16 -12.31 26.12
CA LYS A 103 16.73 -12.49 25.82
C LYS A 103 16.58 -13.60 24.79
N SER A 104 15.52 -14.40 24.92
CA SER A 104 15.16 -15.44 23.95
C SER A 104 14.36 -14.90 22.75
N PHE A 105 13.86 -13.66 22.86
CA PHE A 105 13.08 -13.00 21.81
C PHE A 105 13.32 -11.49 21.82
N VAL A 106 13.44 -10.90 20.63
CA VAL A 106 13.52 -9.46 20.41
C VAL A 106 12.23 -9.02 19.72
N LYS A 107 11.53 -8.06 20.31
CA LYS A 107 10.26 -7.55 19.78
C LYS A 107 10.50 -6.69 18.53
N GLY A 108 9.67 -6.87 17.51
CA GLY A 108 9.65 -6.02 16.32
C GLY A 108 9.11 -4.61 16.58
N GLN A 109 9.38 -3.70 15.64
CA GLN A 109 8.99 -2.29 15.72
C GLN A 109 7.55 -2.05 15.22
N CYS A 110 7.01 -2.96 14.41
CA CYS A 110 5.70 -2.88 13.79
C CYS A 110 5.46 -1.58 12.98
N THR A 111 6.51 -1.01 12.39
CA THR A 111 6.47 0.30 11.72
C THR A 111 5.67 0.23 10.43
N PHE A 112 5.85 -0.82 9.62
CA PHE A 112 5.11 -1.02 8.36
C PHE A 112 3.61 -1.18 8.65
N ARG A 113 3.25 -1.97 9.67
CA ARG A 113 1.86 -2.19 10.09
C ARG A 113 1.21 -0.90 10.56
N LYS A 114 1.89 -0.09 11.38
CA LYS A 114 1.37 1.20 11.86
C LYS A 114 1.12 2.15 10.68
N ALA A 115 2.09 2.28 9.78
CA ALA A 115 1.96 3.09 8.57
C ALA A 115 0.79 2.62 7.69
N LYS A 116 0.66 1.30 7.45
CA LYS A 116 -0.45 0.70 6.71
C LYS A 116 -1.82 1.07 7.30
N ILE A 117 -1.97 0.99 8.63
CA ILE A 117 -3.24 1.30 9.30
C ILE A 117 -3.57 2.80 9.18
N LYS A 118 -2.58 3.68 9.35
CA LYS A 118 -2.73 5.13 9.18
C LYS A 118 -3.16 5.47 7.75
N HIS A 119 -2.38 5.02 6.77
CA HIS A 119 -2.59 5.38 5.37
C HIS A 119 -3.79 4.71 4.73
N LYS A 120 -4.19 3.50 5.17
CA LYS A 120 -5.45 2.88 4.72
C LYS A 120 -6.65 3.82 4.91
N LYS A 121 -6.71 4.57 6.01
CA LYS A 121 -7.81 5.51 6.27
C LYS A 121 -7.70 6.75 5.36
N ILE A 122 -6.49 7.30 5.21
CA ILE A 122 -6.23 8.49 4.39
C ILE A 122 -6.55 8.20 2.91
N ILE A 123 -5.99 7.10 2.39
CA ILE A 123 -6.21 6.63 1.02
C ILE A 123 -7.71 6.45 0.74
N LEU A 124 -8.46 5.84 1.67
CA LEU A 124 -9.88 5.62 1.48
C LEU A 124 -10.66 6.93 1.30
N GLU A 125 -10.37 7.95 2.11
CA GLU A 125 -11.05 9.24 2.00
C GLU A 125 -10.64 10.00 0.73
N ARG A 126 -9.37 9.92 0.32
CA ARG A 126 -8.89 10.49 -0.94
C ARG A 126 -9.57 9.86 -2.17
N VAL A 127 -9.63 8.54 -2.22
CA VAL A 127 -10.31 7.81 -3.30
C VAL A 127 -11.79 8.15 -3.34
N LYS A 128 -12.49 8.21 -2.20
CA LYS A 128 -13.91 8.63 -2.17
C LYS A 128 -14.11 10.04 -2.71
N ALA A 129 -13.23 10.98 -2.37
CA ALA A 129 -13.30 12.35 -2.88
C ALA A 129 -13.09 12.37 -4.40
N ARG A 130 -12.15 11.57 -4.89
CA ARG A 130 -11.87 11.43 -6.32
C ARG A 130 -13.05 10.85 -7.10
N VAL A 131 -13.66 9.76 -6.59
CA VAL A 131 -14.85 9.14 -7.18
C VAL A 131 -16.00 10.16 -7.32
N LYS A 132 -16.29 10.91 -6.25
CA LYS A 132 -17.35 11.94 -6.28
C LYS A 132 -17.10 13.03 -7.33
N LYS A 133 -15.84 13.39 -7.55
CA LYS A 133 -15.48 14.37 -8.57
C LYS A 133 -15.82 13.85 -9.97
N VAL A 134 -15.42 12.61 -10.27
CA VAL A 134 -15.70 11.97 -11.56
C VAL A 134 -17.22 11.79 -11.77
N GLU A 135 -17.97 11.45 -10.72
CA GLU A 135 -19.44 11.38 -10.80
C GLU A 135 -20.06 12.75 -11.16
N GLY A 136 -19.52 13.84 -10.62
CA GLY A 136 -19.93 15.20 -10.98
C GLY A 136 -19.64 15.54 -12.45
N ASP A 137 -18.43 15.26 -12.91
CA ASP A 137 -17.98 15.58 -14.28
C ASP A 137 -18.79 14.86 -15.39
N PHE A 138 -19.51 13.78 -15.04
CA PHE A 138 -20.36 13.01 -15.96
C PHE A 138 -21.88 13.24 -15.76
N SER A 139 -22.26 14.03 -14.75
CA SER A 139 -23.66 14.40 -14.49
C SER A 139 -24.06 15.73 -15.14
N ASP A 140 -23.08 16.54 -15.55
CA ASP A 140 -23.22 17.81 -16.27
C ASP A 140 -23.13 17.61 -17.79
#